data_AF-A0A2N5JLA9-F1
#
_entry.id   AF-A0A2N5JLA9-F1
#
_cell.length_a   1.000
_cell.length_b   1.000
_cell.length_c   1.000
_cell.angle_alpha   90.00
_cell.angle_beta   90.00
_cell.angle_gamma   90.00
#
_symmetry.space_group_name_H-M   'P 1'
#
loop_
_entity.id
_entity.type
_entity.pdbx_description
1 polymer ?
#
loop_
_entity_poly.entity_id
_entity_poly.type
_entity_poly.pdbx_seq_one_letter_code
_entity_poly.pdbx_strand_id
1 'polypeptide(L)' 'MVLDYIIEDLMEEVIERKGSDLHISAGLPPFIRISGRLTPTDRDPLTAEETQRLIFAMLNN' A
#
# COMPACT_ATOMS: atom_id res chain seq x y z
N MET A 1 8.34 9.05 -11.72
CA MET A 1 8.91 7.69 -11.86
C MET A 1 7.74 6.74 -12.01
N VAL A 2 7.94 5.56 -12.60
CA VAL A 2 6.89 4.56 -12.72
C VAL A 2 6.90 3.72 -11.44
N LEU A 3 5.72 3.37 -10.93
CA LEU A 3 5.56 2.47 -9.80
C LEU A 3 5.98 1.05 -10.23
N ASP A 4 6.94 0.44 -9.53
CA ASP A 4 7.51 -0.87 -9.87
C ASP A 4 6.72 -2.06 -9.29
N TYR A 5 5.53 -1.82 -8.73
CA TYR A 5 4.72 -2.84 -8.05
C TYR A 5 3.21 -2.57 -8.25
N ILE A 6 2.39 -3.58 -7.97
CA ILE A 6 0.92 -3.55 -8.03
C ILE A 6 0.30 -3.71 -6.64
N ILE A 7 -1.03 -3.61 -6.54
CA ILE A 7 -1.71 -3.65 -5.23
C ILE A 7 -1.59 -5.02 -4.57
N GLU A 8 -1.54 -6.08 -5.37
CA GLU A 8 -1.36 -7.46 -4.95
C GLU A 8 -0.04 -7.65 -4.19
N ASP A 9 1.06 -7.06 -4.68
CA ASP A 9 2.37 -7.14 -4.01
C ASP A 9 2.31 -6.54 -2.59
N LEU A 10 1.57 -5.43 -2.41
CA LEU A 10 1.38 -4.82 -1.10
C LEU A 10 0.47 -5.67 -0.19
N MET A 11 -0.55 -6.31 -0.75
CA MET A 11 -1.44 -7.20 0.00
C MET A 11 -0.71 -8.48 0.43
N GLU A 12 0.15 -9.04 -0.42
CA GLU A 12 1.02 -10.16 -0.07
C GLU A 12 1.96 -9.76 1.09
N GLU A 13 2.60 -8.59 1.01
CA GLU A 13 3.46 -8.08 2.08
C GLU A 13 2.71 -7.93 3.41
N VAL A 14 1.44 -7.50 3.39
CA VAL A 14 0.60 -7.42 4.61
C VAL A 14 0.48 -8.80 5.26
N ILE A 15 0.25 -9.85 4.49
CA ILE A 15 0.14 -11.23 4.99
C ILE A 15 1.49 -11.71 5.53
N GLU A 16 2.57 -11.54 4.77
CA GLU A 16 3.92 -11.95 5.16
C GLU A 16 4.37 -11.31 6.47
N ARG A 17 4.05 -10.02 6.65
CA ARG A 17 4.38 -9.25 7.86
C ARG A 17 3.37 -9.44 9.00
N LYS A 18 2.37 -10.32 8.84
CA LYS A 18 1.29 -10.56 9.80
C LYS A 18 0.54 -9.27 10.18
N GLY A 19 0.38 -8.39 9.21
CA GLY A 19 -0.39 -7.16 9.33
C GLY A 19 -1.90 -7.42 9.22
N SER A 20 -2.69 -6.51 9.79
CA SER A 20 -4.16 -6.55 9.72
C SER A 20 -4.72 -5.67 8.61
N ASP A 21 -4.08 -4.54 8.32
CA ASP A 21 -4.58 -3.51 7.41
C ASP A 21 -3.46 -2.95 6.54
N LEU A 22 -3.76 -2.72 5.27
CA LEU A 22 -2.96 -1.91 4.35
C LEU A 22 -3.53 -0.49 4.30
N HIS A 23 -2.69 0.51 4.55
CA HIS A 23 -3.04 1.92 4.50
C HIS A 23 -2.33 2.59 3.33
N ILE A 24 -3.14 3.17 2.43
CA ILE A 24 -2.69 3.87 1.23
C ILE A 24 -3.12 5.34 1.33
N SER A 25 -2.18 6.26 1.15
CA SER A 25 -2.45 7.70 1.20
C SER A 25 -1.42 8.47 0.37
N ALA A 26 -1.87 9.49 -0.36
CA ALA A 26 -0.98 10.34 -1.14
C ALA A 26 -0.07 11.18 -0.22
N GLY A 27 1.19 11.32 -0.63
CA GLY A 27 2.24 12.01 0.12
C GLY A 27 2.87 11.17 1.23
N LEU A 28 2.46 9.90 1.38
CA LEU A 28 2.97 8.98 2.39
C LEU A 28 3.34 7.64 1.73
N PRO A 29 4.31 6.90 2.28
CA PRO A 29 4.55 5.53 1.85
C PRO A 29 3.33 4.66 2.21
N PRO A 30 3.14 3.49 1.58
CA PRO A 30 2.21 2.49 2.08
C PRO A 30 2.54 2.13 3.54
N PHE A 31 1.53 2.04 4.39
CA PHE A 31 1.67 1.61 5.77
C PHE A 31 0.95 0.28 5.99
N ILE A 32 1.51 -0.55 6.86
CA ILE A 32 0.89 -1.79 7.32
C ILE A 32 0.63 -1.66 8.81
N ARG A 33 -0.59 -1.99 9.25
CA ARG A 33 -0.89 -2.11 10.68
C ARG A 33 -0.43 -3.47 11.17
N ILE A 34 0.57 -3.50 12.06
CA ILE A 34 1.10 -4.72 12.66
C ILE A 34 0.88 -4.65 14.17
N SER A 35 0.09 -5.58 14.71
CA SER A 35 -0.27 -5.62 16.14
C SER A 35 -0.76 -4.27 16.69
N GLY A 36 -1.61 -3.59 15.92
CA GLY A 36 -2.20 -2.29 16.28
C GLY A 36 -1.34 -1.06 15.94
N ARG A 37 -0.08 -1.22 15.53
CA ARG A 37 0.83 -0.12 15.20
C ARG A 37 0.96 0.07 13.69
N LEU A 38 0.81 1.31 13.23
CA LEU A 38 1.11 1.69 11.85
C LEU A 38 2.63 1.68 11.63
N THR A 39 3.07 0.87 10.67
CA THR A 39 4.49 0.71 10.32
C THR A 39 4.64 1.02 8.83
N PRO A 40 5.52 1.95 8.43
CA PRO A 40 5.75 2.22 7.01
C PRO A 40 6.38 1.00 6.32
N THR A 41 6.15 0.89 5.02
CA THR A 41 6.97 0.05 4.12
C THR A 41 8.23 0.80 3.71
N ASP A 42 9.19 0.11 3.08
CA ASP A 42 10.43 0.71 2.59
C ASP A 42 10.27 1.39 1.21
N ARG A 43 9.03 1.63 0.78
CA ARG A 43 8.70 2.28 -0.49
C ARG A 43 8.66 3.79 -0.33
N ASP A 44 8.78 4.48 -1.46
CA ASP A 44 8.68 5.93 -1.50
C ASP A 44 7.24 6.43 -1.22
N PRO A 45 7.10 7.70 -0.81
CA PRO A 45 5.79 8.33 -0.72
C PRO A 45 5.02 8.28 -2.03
N LEU A 46 3.78 7.83 -1.97
CA LEU A 46 2.90 7.73 -3.13
C LEU A 46 2.48 9.11 -3.62
N THR A 47 2.51 9.33 -4.93
CA THR A 47 1.81 10.46 -5.54
C THR A 47 0.29 10.24 -5.52
N ALA A 48 -0.48 11.29 -5.78
CA ALA A 48 -1.93 11.18 -5.93
C ALA A 48 -2.34 10.25 -7.08
N GLU A 49 -1.60 10.28 -8.20
CA GLU A 49 -1.87 9.43 -9.37
C GLU A 49 -1.60 7.95 -9.07
N GLU A 50 -0.49 7.64 -8.41
CA GLU A 50 -0.16 6.27 -8.02
C GLU A 50 -1.15 5.73 -6.98
N THR A 51 -1.52 6.55 -5.99
CA THR A 51 -2.56 6.21 -5.00
C THR A 51 -3.86 5.84 -5.71
N GLN A 52 -4.30 6.68 -6.65
CA GLN A 52 -5.51 6.44 -7.43
C GLN A 52 -5.40 5.13 -8.23
N ARG A 53 -4.27 4.90 -8.90
CA ARG A 53 -4.01 3.67 -9.67
C ARG A 53 -4.13 2.41 -8.81
N LEU A 54 -3.49 2.41 -7.63
CA LEU A 54 -3.53 1.28 -6.69
C LEU A 54 -4.96 1.01 -6.18
N ILE A 55 -5.71 2.05 -5.84
CA ILE A 55 -7.09 1.91 -5.35
C ILE A 55 -8.02 1.39 -6.46
N PHE A 56 -7.92 1.93 -7.68
CA PHE A 56 -8.77 1.49 -8.78
C PHE A 56 -8.52 0.05 -9.21
N ALA A 57 -7.31 -0.48 -9.02
CA ALA A 57 -7.02 -1.89 -9.27
C ALA A 57 -7.85 -2.84 -8.38
N MET A 58 -8.35 -2.39 -7.23
CA MET A 58 -9.21 -3.19 -6.35
C MET A 58 -10.70 -3.11 -6.67
N LEU A 59 -11.12 -2.15 -7.52
CA LEU A 59 -12.53 -1.90 -7.80
C LEU A 59 -12.98 -2.69 -9.01
N ASN A 60 -13.84 -3.68 -8.80
CA ASN A 60 -14.57 -4.38 -9.84
C ASN A 60 -16.07 -4.09 -9.69
N ASN A 61 -16.78 -3.95 -10.82
CA ASN A 61 -18.25 -3.82 -10.88
C ASN A 61 -18.89 -5.16 -11.26
#